data_AF-A0A528AM91-F1
#
_entry.id   AF-A0A528AM91-F1
#
_cell.length_a   1.000
_cell.length_b   1.000
_cell.length_c   1.000
_cell.angle_alpha   90.00
_cell.angle_beta   90.00
_cell.angle_gamma   90.00
#
_symmetry.space_group_name_H-M   'P 1'
#
loop_
_entity.id
_entity.type
_entity.pdbx_description
1 polymer ?
#
loop_
_entity_poly.entity_id
_entity_poly.type
_entity_poly.pdbx_seq_one_letter_code
_entity_poly.pdbx_strand_id
1 'polypeptide(L)' 'FVFYVGPQFGIFLSPWISGIFAIGLHYSAYLSEVYRAGLNSVAPGQWEVCRALNMSPRVTYVRIIIPQALAPAVPGLGN' A
#
# COMPACT_ATOMS: atom_id res chain seq x y z
N PHE A 1 -19.45 -6.18 11.83
CA PHE A 1 -20.40 -5.25 11.19
C PHE A 1 -20.92 -5.81 9.86
N VAL A 2 -20.07 -6.12 8.88
CA VAL A 2 -20.47 -6.61 7.54
C VAL A 2 -21.41 -7.83 7.55
N PHE A 3 -21.14 -8.85 8.38
CA PHE A 3 -21.98 -10.06 8.46
C PHE A 3 -23.38 -9.83 9.06
N TYR A 4 -23.48 -8.97 10.08
CA TYR A 4 -24.74 -8.74 10.82
C TYR A 4 -25.59 -7.62 10.20
N VAL A 5 -24.96 -6.64 9.55
CA VAL A 5 -25.62 -5.45 9.00
C VAL A 5 -25.82 -5.56 7.48
N GLY A 6 -24.94 -6.24 6.76
CA GLY A 6 -25.06 -6.48 5.31
C GLY A 6 -26.43 -7.02 4.88
N PRO A 7 -27.04 -7.98 5.60
CA PRO A 7 -28.37 -8.51 5.27
C PRO A 7 -29.47 -7.45 5.26
N GLN A 8 -29.36 -6.38 6.06
CA GLN A 8 -30.33 -5.26 6.07
C GLN A 8 -30.30 -4.45 4.76
N PHE A 9 -29.23 -4.59 3.99
CA PHE A 9 -29.03 -3.97 2.67
C PHE A 9 -29.08 -5.00 1.52
N GLY A 10 -29.56 -6.22 1.78
CA GLY A 10 -29.63 -7.30 0.79
C GLY A 10 -28.29 -7.98 0.48
N ILE A 11 -27.24 -7.72 1.25
CA ILE A 11 -25.90 -8.29 1.08
C ILE A 11 -25.73 -9.49 2.01
N PHE A 12 -25.67 -10.69 1.45
CA PHE A 12 -25.47 -11.93 2.20
C PHE A 12 -24.08 -12.50 1.92
N LEU A 13 -23.15 -12.25 2.84
CA LEU A 13 -21.79 -12.79 2.77
C LEU A 13 -21.63 -13.88 3.83
N SER A 14 -20.88 -14.93 3.50
CA SER A 14 -20.51 -15.95 4.49
C SER A 14 -19.68 -15.31 5.61
N PRO A 15 -19.66 -15.91 6.83
CA PRO A 15 -18.83 -15.41 7.93
C PRO A 15 -17.35 -15.28 7.53
N TRP A 16 -16.83 -16.24 6.77
CA TRP A 16 -15.46 -16.23 6.26
C TRP A 16 -15.17 -15.03 5.36
N ILE A 17 -16.02 -14.80 4.35
CA ILE A 17 -15.84 -13.69 3.40
C ILE A 17 -15.99 -12.35 4.13
N SER A 18 -16.98 -12.25 5.03
CA SER A 18 -17.18 -11.05 5.84
C SER A 18 -15.98 -10.71 6.71
N GLY A 19 -15.32 -11.72 7.30
CA GLY A 19 -14.10 -11.56 8.08
C GLY A 19 -12.92 -11.08 7.23
N ILE A 20 -12.70 -11.70 6.07
CA ILE A 20 -11.63 -11.32 5.13
C ILE A 20 -11.79 -9.86 4.70
N PHE A 21 -12.99 -9.43 4.32
CA PHE A 21 -13.21 -8.04 3.92
C PHE A 21 -13.05 -7.07 5.08
N ALA A 22 -13.60 -7.40 6.26
CA ALA A 22 -13.51 -6.52 7.42
C ALA A 22 -12.05 -6.27 7.82
N ILE A 23 -11.25 -7.34 7.94
CA ILE A 23 -9.84 -7.25 8.32
C ILE A 23 -9.01 -6.68 7.18
N GLY A 24 -9.24 -7.16 5.95
CA GLY A 24 -8.48 -6.75 4.76
C GLY A 24 -8.65 -5.27 4.44
N LEU A 25 -9.87 -4.73 4.49
CA LEU A 25 -10.09 -3.30 4.27
C LEU A 25 -9.47 -2.45 5.36
N HIS A 26 -9.66 -2.84 6.64
CA HIS A 26 -9.08 -2.12 7.77
C HIS A 26 -7.55 -2.07 7.66
N TYR A 27 -6.93 -3.22 7.42
CA TYR A 27 -5.47 -3.32 7.31
C TYR A 27 -4.94 -2.65 6.03
N SER A 28 -5.69 -2.66 4.93
CA SER A 28 -5.29 -1.98 3.68
C SER A 28 -5.13 -0.47 3.85
N ALA A 29 -5.98 0.17 4.65
CA ALA A 29 -5.88 1.60 4.91
C ALA A 29 -4.58 1.95 5.66
N TYR A 30 -4.26 1.16 6.69
CA TYR A 30 -3.00 1.26 7.40
C TYR A 30 -1.81 1.03 6.46
N LEU A 31 -1.88 -0.05 5.68
CA LEU A 31 -0.83 -0.45 4.75
C LEU A 31 -0.56 0.60 3.65
N SER A 32 -1.61 1.27 3.16
CA SER A 32 -1.49 2.39 2.22
C SER A 32 -0.67 3.55 2.79
N GLU A 33 -0.85 3.88 4.06
CA GLU A 33 -0.05 4.93 4.72
C GLU A 33 1.40 4.51 4.92
N VAL A 34 1.66 3.23 5.26
CA VAL A 34 3.03 2.70 5.35
C VAL A 34 3.74 2.78 3.99
N TYR A 35 3.08 2.40 2.90
CA TYR A 35 3.66 2.52 1.56
C TYR A 35 3.87 3.97 1.13
N ARG A 36 2.93 4.86 1.44
CA ARG A 36 3.05 6.30 1.15
C ARG A 36 4.22 6.90 1.92
N ALA A 37 4.38 6.57 3.19
CA ALA A 37 5.51 7.00 4.02
C ALA A 37 6.85 6.46 3.46
N GLY A 38 6.89 5.19 3.06
CA GLY A 38 8.06 4.60 2.40
C GLY A 38 8.46 5.35 1.13
N LEU A 39 7.51 5.64 0.23
CA LEU A 39 7.79 6.40 -1.01
C LEU A 39 8.28 7.83 -0.72
N ASN A 40 7.69 8.51 0.26
CA ASN A 40 8.08 9.87 0.65
C ASN A 40 9.44 9.93 1.36
N SER A 41 9.93 8.80 1.88
CA SER A 41 11.26 8.73 2.50
C SER A 41 12.41 8.75 1.48
N VAL A 42 12.12 8.48 0.20
CA VAL A 42 13.13 8.50 -0.86
C VAL A 42 13.56 9.94 -1.13
N ALA A 43 14.87 10.19 -1.07
CA ALA A 43 15.42 11.52 -1.26
C ALA A 43 14.99 12.12 -2.63
N PRO A 44 14.53 13.39 -2.68
CA PRO A 44 14.08 14.05 -3.91
C PRO A 44 15.10 13.98 -5.06
N GLY A 45 16.39 14.04 -4.74
CA GLY A 45 17.48 13.95 -5.73
C GLY A 45 17.48 12.66 -6.54
N GLN A 46 16.99 11.53 -5.99
CA GLN A 46 16.87 10.27 -6.76
C GLN A 46 15.89 10.43 -7.93
N TRP A 47 14.76 11.11 -7.69
CA TRP A 47 13.76 11.40 -8.71
C TRP A 47 14.30 12.37 -9.78
N GLU A 48 15.00 13.41 -9.34
CA GLU A 48 15.60 14.41 -10.21
C GLU A 48 16.67 13.80 -11.12
N VAL A 49 17.53 12.91 -10.58
CA VAL A 49 18.55 12.19 -11.35
C VAL A 49 17.93 11.24 -12.36
N CYS A 50 16.93 10.45 -11.96
CA CYS A 50 16.22 9.58 -12.91
C CYS A 50 15.60 10.37 -14.06
N ARG A 51 15.01 11.53 -13.77
CA ARG A 51 14.46 12.44 -14.77
C ARG A 51 15.55 13.04 -15.66
N ALA A 52 16.67 13.47 -15.09
CA ALA A 52 17.80 14.04 -15.84
C ALA A 52 18.44 13.02 -16.80
N LEU A 53 18.46 11.74 -16.41
CA LEU A 53 18.93 10.64 -17.25
C LEU A 53 17.88 10.09 -18.21
N ASN A 54 16.70 10.74 -18.30
CA ASN A 54 15.57 10.33 -19.12
C ASN A 54 15.20 8.84 -18.94
N MET A 55 15.27 8.35 -17.69
CA MET A 55 14.90 6.98 -17.37
C MET A 55 13.41 6.77 -17.56
N SER A 56 13.03 5.62 -18.11
CA SER A 56 11.61 5.27 -18.21
C SER A 56 10.98 5.14 -16.81
N PRO A 57 9.68 5.41 -16.65
CA PRO A 57 9.00 5.28 -15.36
C PRO A 57 9.19 3.89 -14.77
N ARG A 58 9.09 2.84 -15.59
CA ARG A 58 9.28 1.46 -15.14
C ARG A 58 10.67 1.24 -14.53
N VAL A 59 11.73 1.76 -15.16
CA VAL A 59 13.10 1.63 -14.65
C VAL A 59 13.28 2.44 -13.37
N THR A 60 12.81 3.68 -13.36
CA THR A 60 12.85 4.58 -12.20
C THR A 60 12.22 3.91 -10.98
N TYR A 61 10.99 3.42 -11.11
CA TYR A 61 10.28 2.78 -10.00
C TYR A 61 10.92 1.46 -9.58
N VAL A 62 11.14 0.52 -10.52
CA VAL A 62 11.55 -0.85 -10.18
C VAL A 62 12.99 -0.92 -9.69
N ARG A 63 13.90 -0.13 -10.29
CA ARG A 63 15.35 -0.23 -9.99
C ARG A 63 15.83 0.75 -8.93
N ILE A 64 15.18 1.90 -8.79
CA ILE A 64 15.70 3.00 -7.96
C ILE A 64 14.76 3.27 -6.79
N ILE A 65 13.51 3.68 -7.05
CA ILE A 65 12.60 4.19 -6.03
C ILE A 65 12.06 3.07 -5.11
N ILE A 66 11.48 2.01 -5.65
CA ILE A 66 10.82 0.96 -4.86
C ILE A 66 11.80 0.26 -3.90
N PRO A 67 13.01 -0.15 -4.31
CA PRO A 67 13.97 -0.76 -3.38
C PRO A 67 14.33 0.16 -2.21
N GLN A 68 14.48 1.46 -2.46
CA GLN A 68 14.79 2.46 -1.43
C GLN A 68 13.59 2.75 -0.53
N ALA A 69 12.38 2.80 -1.09
CA ALA A 69 11.14 3.04 -0.35
C ALA A 69 10.73 1.84 0.53
N LEU A 70 11.05 0.62 0.09
CA LEU A 70 10.64 -0.61 0.77
C LEU A 70 11.43 -0.84 2.06
N ALA A 71 12.75 -0.59 2.04
CA ALA A 71 13.61 -0.79 3.22
C ALA A 71 13.09 -0.07 4.50
N PRO A 72 12.72 1.22 4.47
CA PRO A 72 12.12 1.91 5.62
C PRO A 72 10.63 1.59 5.83
N ALA A 73 9.91 1.12 4.81
CA ALA A 73 8.51 0.70 4.96
C ALA A 73 8.36 -0.64 5.71
N VAL A 74 9.31 -1.57 5.55
CA VAL A 74 9.25 -2.94 6.11
C VAL A 74 9.04 -2.97 7.62
N PRO A 75 9.75 -2.18 8.46
CA PRO A 75 9.46 -2.11 9.90
C PRO A 75 8.02 -1.68 10.20
N GLY A 76 7.46 -0.75 9.41
CA GLY A 76 6.08 -0.28 9.56
C GLY A 76 5.01 -1.32 9.22
N LEU A 77 5.35 -2.33 8.42
CA LEU A 77 4.43 -3.43 8.06
C LEU A 77 4.16 -4.38 9.24
N GLY A 78 5.12 -4.50 10.16
CA GLY A 78 5.08 -5.45 11.28
C GLY A 78 4.81 -4.82 12.65
N ASN A 79 4.51 -3.52 12.71
CA ASN A 79 4.13 -2.82 13.95
C ASN A 79 2.81 -3.32 14.52
#